data_AF-A0AB35L3M0-F1
#
_entry.id   AF-A0AB35L3M0-F1
#
_cell.length_a   1.000
_cell.length_b   1.000
_cell.length_c   1.000
_cell.angle_alpha   90.00
_cell.angle_beta   90.00
_cell.angle_gamma   90.00
#
_symmetry.space_group_name_H-M   'P 1'
#
loop_
_entity.id
_entity.type
_entity.pdbx_description
1 polymer ?
#
loop_
_entity_poly.entity_id
_entity_poly.type
_entity_poly.pdbx_seq_one_letter_code
_entity_poly.pdbx_strand_id
1 'polypeptide(L)'
;MAKQGSVGPSRSGDQFHYQWAARQCLGLLAVAGGLVAVTIEGASLDEGDASTSAGDEVIDVGLYYGSEDVIAAKSIRYVQLKHSSRQAQVPWTASGLKGTIEGFAARFEKLEASLGLDALVSKVQFIFLTNRPMDGTVLEALADIAAGATAPRHREIDELLKRYAALAGSNVQSFFSAFSVEAGEPDLWEQRNLLSQDLSAYLSEPDTEAALQLKELVTRRATDEGVKDRSVRLYDVLRSMRVTEIDLLPAPSLISEPRQVLPRAQQADILATLLTAQRPVVIHADGGVGKSTLSAYLARAMPAGSVAVLYDCFGDGTYRQALKYRHRYRDALVQIANELSGQQLCLPLIPSGGTDPKQFMRAFVSRLKQAIDLLRARTQSEAQN
;
A
#
# COMPACT_ATOMS: atom_id res chain seq x y z
N MET A 1 42.77 6.43 -25.18
CA MET A 1 41.99 7.08 -24.10
C MET A 1 40.68 6.34 -23.93
N ALA A 2 40.58 5.49 -22.91
CA ALA A 2 39.31 4.85 -22.57
C ALA A 2 38.34 5.93 -22.07
N LYS A 3 37.16 6.04 -22.70
CA LYS A 3 36.05 6.80 -22.11
C LYS A 3 35.75 6.16 -20.76
N GLN A 4 36.20 6.78 -19.67
CA GLN A 4 35.69 6.47 -18.33
C GLN A 4 34.20 6.83 -18.35
N GLY A 5 33.36 5.86 -18.72
CA GLY A 5 31.92 5.96 -18.53
C GLY A 5 31.69 6.18 -17.04
N SER A 6 31.23 7.38 -16.66
CA SER A 6 30.98 7.67 -15.26
C SER A 6 29.93 6.68 -14.77
N VAL A 7 30.28 5.80 -13.83
CA VAL A 7 29.36 4.82 -13.25
C VAL A 7 28.28 5.51 -12.38
N GLY A 8 28.51 6.77 -12.00
CA GLY A 8 27.64 7.58 -11.14
C GLY A 8 26.17 7.68 -11.57
N PRO A 9 25.86 8.10 -12.82
CA PRO A 9 24.47 8.17 -13.30
C PRO A 9 23.73 6.83 -13.27
N SER A 10 24.39 5.73 -13.64
CA SER A 10 23.79 4.38 -13.58
C SER A 10 23.43 4.02 -12.14
N ARG A 11 24.39 4.16 -11.21
CA ARG A 11 24.15 3.93 -9.78
C ARG A 11 23.07 4.83 -9.21
N SER A 12 22.95 6.06 -9.71
CA SER A 12 21.88 6.97 -9.29
C SER A 12 20.52 6.51 -9.80
N GLY A 13 20.47 5.87 -10.97
CA GLY A 13 19.28 5.16 -11.46
C GLY A 13 18.89 4.03 -10.52
N ASP A 14 19.80 3.11 -10.22
CA ASP A 14 19.52 1.98 -9.31
C ASP A 14 19.01 2.47 -7.95
N GLN A 15 19.66 3.51 -7.38
CA GLN A 15 19.21 4.10 -6.12
C GLN A 15 17.83 4.75 -6.22
N PHE A 16 17.45 5.31 -7.38
CA PHE A 16 16.10 5.81 -7.60
C PHE A 16 15.09 4.67 -7.59
N HIS A 17 15.40 3.57 -8.28
CA HIS A 17 14.53 2.40 -8.35
C HIS A 17 14.24 1.87 -6.94
N TYR A 18 15.29 1.70 -6.13
CA TYR A 18 15.15 1.14 -4.78
C TYR A 18 14.44 2.09 -3.81
N GLN A 19 14.63 3.40 -3.94
CA GLN A 19 13.92 4.37 -3.11
C GLN A 19 12.44 4.43 -3.46
N TRP A 20 12.12 4.47 -4.76
CA TRP A 20 10.74 4.47 -5.23
C TRP A 20 10.02 3.17 -4.82
N ALA A 21 10.65 2.01 -5.02
CA ALA A 21 10.08 0.73 -4.62
C ALA A 21 9.89 0.62 -3.09
N ALA A 22 10.84 1.10 -2.29
CA ALA A 22 10.70 1.15 -0.84
C ALA A 22 9.48 1.98 -0.39
N ARG A 23 9.15 3.06 -1.10
CA ARG A 23 7.91 3.83 -0.85
C ARG A 23 6.67 3.00 -1.17
N GLN A 24 6.66 2.27 -2.28
CA GLN A 24 5.53 1.41 -2.64
C GLN A 24 5.30 0.30 -1.60
N CYS A 25 6.36 -0.24 -1.00
CA CYS A 25 6.26 -1.23 0.07
C CYS A 25 5.48 -0.71 1.30
N LEU A 26 5.41 0.60 1.55
CA LEU A 26 4.56 1.15 2.62
C LEU A 26 3.07 0.88 2.39
N GLY A 27 2.66 0.70 1.12
CA GLY A 27 1.30 0.30 0.78
C GLY A 27 0.90 -1.06 1.37
N LEU A 28 1.87 -1.93 1.69
CA LEU A 28 1.61 -3.23 2.33
C LEU A 28 1.08 -3.07 3.76
N LEU A 29 1.37 -1.95 4.42
CA LEU A 29 0.89 -1.65 5.77
C LEU A 29 -0.59 -1.23 5.77
N ALA A 30 -1.06 -0.66 4.66
CA ALA A 30 -2.43 -0.21 4.54
C ALA A 30 -3.33 -1.38 4.11
N VAL A 31 -4.35 -1.67 4.92
CA VAL A 31 -5.42 -2.60 4.50
C VAL A 31 -6.17 -2.03 3.29
N ALA A 32 -6.29 -0.70 3.23
CA ALA A 32 -6.88 0.00 2.11
C ALA A 32 -5.97 -0.10 0.87
N GLY A 33 -6.48 -0.73 -0.19
CA GLY A 33 -5.78 -0.93 -1.46
C GLY A 33 -5.55 -2.39 -1.81
N GLY A 34 -5.41 -3.26 -0.80
CA GLY A 34 -5.27 -4.71 -1.00
C GLY A 34 -3.95 -5.12 -1.64
N LEU A 35 -2.89 -4.31 -1.52
CA LEU A 35 -1.54 -4.68 -1.95
C LEU A 35 -1.05 -5.84 -1.06
N VAL A 36 -0.57 -6.93 -1.67
CA VAL A 36 -0.12 -8.12 -0.95
C VAL A 36 1.37 -8.40 -1.14
N ALA A 37 1.95 -7.98 -2.26
CA ALA A 37 3.38 -8.10 -2.53
C ALA A 37 3.90 -6.99 -3.46
N VAL A 38 5.19 -6.68 -3.29
CA VAL A 38 5.98 -5.81 -4.18
C VAL A 38 7.21 -6.58 -4.61
N THR A 39 7.35 -6.89 -5.90
CA THR A 39 8.54 -7.59 -6.43
C THR A 39 9.57 -6.59 -6.91
N ILE A 40 10.85 -6.97 -6.80
CA ILE A 40 12.00 -6.14 -7.19
C ILE A 40 12.82 -6.88 -8.25
N GLU A 41 13.10 -6.23 -9.38
CA GLU A 41 13.88 -6.80 -10.51
C GLU A 41 13.26 -8.09 -11.08
N GLY A 42 12.00 -7.99 -11.50
CA GLY A 42 11.24 -9.08 -12.15
C GLY A 42 9.85 -9.29 -11.56
N ALA A 43 9.13 -10.25 -12.15
CA ALA A 43 7.84 -10.73 -11.66
C ALA A 43 7.98 -11.62 -10.40
N SER A 44 6.85 -11.87 -9.73
CA SER A 44 6.79 -12.79 -8.59
C SER A 44 7.01 -14.22 -9.05
N LEU A 45 7.75 -15.00 -8.25
CA LEU A 45 7.90 -16.44 -8.48
C LEU A 45 6.63 -17.22 -8.11
N ASP A 46 5.69 -16.57 -7.41
CA ASP A 46 4.42 -17.14 -6.96
C ASP A 46 3.24 -16.72 -7.86
N GLU A 47 3.52 -16.31 -9.11
CA GLU A 47 2.51 -15.97 -10.12
C GLU A 47 1.65 -17.16 -10.60
N GLY A 48 2.01 -18.37 -10.20
CA GLY A 48 1.29 -19.60 -10.51
C GLY A 48 1.58 -20.14 -11.92
N ASP A 49 0.73 -21.03 -12.40
CA ASP A 49 0.90 -21.73 -13.69
C ASP A 49 0.86 -20.79 -14.90
N ALA A 50 0.23 -19.63 -14.76
CA ALA A 50 0.17 -18.59 -15.78
C ALA A 50 1.45 -17.71 -15.83
N SER A 51 2.42 -17.97 -14.95
CA SER A 51 3.68 -17.24 -14.91
C SER A 51 4.47 -17.35 -16.21
N THR A 52 5.26 -16.33 -16.50
CA THR A 52 6.15 -16.29 -17.64
C THR A 52 7.40 -15.50 -17.29
N SER A 53 8.53 -15.88 -17.87
CA SER A 53 9.76 -15.10 -17.78
C SER A 53 9.92 -14.10 -18.94
N ALA A 54 9.02 -14.13 -19.92
CA ALA A 54 9.06 -13.20 -21.03
C ALA A 54 8.86 -11.76 -20.53
N GLY A 55 9.81 -10.88 -20.82
CA GLY A 55 9.76 -9.49 -20.41
C GLY A 55 10.04 -9.26 -18.93
N ASP A 56 10.52 -10.25 -18.17
CA ASP A 56 10.91 -10.03 -16.77
C ASP A 56 12.04 -9.00 -16.65
N GLU A 57 12.92 -8.93 -17.63
CA GLU A 57 14.07 -8.03 -17.66
C GLU A 57 13.70 -6.54 -17.78
N VAL A 58 12.44 -6.24 -18.12
CA VAL A 58 11.92 -4.86 -18.17
C VAL A 58 11.08 -4.50 -16.93
N ILE A 59 10.85 -5.44 -16.01
CA ILE A 59 10.10 -5.19 -14.77
C ILE A 59 11.10 -4.81 -13.68
N ASP A 60 11.21 -3.52 -13.38
CA ASP A 60 11.98 -3.10 -12.20
C ASP A 60 11.17 -3.36 -10.91
N VAL A 61 9.85 -3.16 -10.96
CA VAL A 61 8.94 -3.40 -9.83
C VAL A 61 7.61 -4.01 -10.29
N GLY A 62 7.14 -5.05 -9.61
CA GLY A 62 5.78 -5.58 -9.75
C GLY A 62 4.94 -5.28 -8.51
N LEU A 63 3.72 -4.76 -8.68
CA LEU A 63 2.77 -4.50 -7.59
C LEU A 63 1.58 -5.44 -7.70
N TYR A 64 1.37 -6.28 -6.70
CA TYR A 64 0.35 -7.33 -6.71
C TYR A 64 -0.76 -7.03 -5.71
N TYR A 65 -2.00 -6.99 -6.20
CA TYR A 65 -3.18 -6.69 -5.38
C TYR A 65 -4.09 -7.91 -5.26
N GLY A 66 -4.44 -8.27 -4.02
CA GLY A 66 -5.29 -9.41 -3.67
C GLY A 66 -4.57 -10.76 -3.65
N SER A 67 -3.72 -11.04 -4.64
CA SER A 67 -2.90 -12.25 -4.73
C SER A 67 -1.66 -11.99 -5.59
N GLU A 68 -0.60 -12.77 -5.37
CA GLU A 68 0.54 -12.86 -6.30
C GLU A 68 0.21 -13.75 -7.50
N ASP A 69 -0.59 -14.81 -7.30
CA ASP A 69 -1.09 -15.66 -8.38
C ASP A 69 -1.89 -14.83 -9.39
N VAL A 70 -1.52 -14.91 -10.67
CA VAL A 70 -2.04 -14.02 -11.71
C VAL A 70 -3.54 -14.22 -11.95
N ILE A 71 -4.04 -15.44 -11.79
CA ILE A 71 -5.45 -15.77 -11.99
C ILE A 71 -6.27 -15.24 -10.81
N ALA A 72 -5.78 -15.43 -9.57
CA ALA A 72 -6.46 -14.99 -8.36
C ALA A 72 -6.27 -13.49 -8.05
N ALA A 73 -5.27 -12.85 -8.64
CA ALA A 73 -4.99 -11.43 -8.44
C ALA A 73 -6.19 -10.57 -8.85
N LYS A 74 -6.45 -9.54 -8.05
CA LYS A 74 -7.41 -8.48 -8.38
C LYS A 74 -6.83 -7.55 -9.44
N SER A 75 -5.55 -7.20 -9.31
CA SER A 75 -4.82 -6.40 -10.28
C SER A 75 -3.31 -6.59 -10.08
N ILE A 76 -2.55 -6.42 -11.16
CA ILE A 76 -1.08 -6.46 -11.17
C ILE A 76 -0.57 -5.25 -11.97
N ARG A 77 0.46 -4.58 -11.45
CA ARG A 77 1.14 -3.51 -12.17
C ARG A 77 2.60 -3.88 -12.37
N TYR A 78 3.02 -4.00 -13.62
CA TYR A 78 4.41 -4.18 -13.99
C TYR A 78 5.01 -2.83 -14.34
N VAL A 79 6.01 -2.39 -13.59
CA VAL A 79 6.56 -1.05 -13.68
C VAL A 79 8.01 -1.12 -14.15
N GLN A 80 8.29 -0.46 -15.26
CA GLN A 80 9.65 -0.12 -15.65
C GLN A 80 9.93 1.31 -15.17
N LEU A 81 10.94 1.44 -14.34
CA LEU A 81 11.47 2.70 -13.84
C LEU A 81 12.60 3.18 -14.77
N LYS A 82 12.59 4.48 -15.10
CA LYS A 82 13.69 5.15 -15.81
C LYS A 82 14.03 6.46 -15.13
N HIS A 83 15.29 6.60 -14.73
CA HIS A 83 15.77 7.83 -14.10
C HIS A 83 16.97 8.44 -14.84
N SER A 84 16.99 9.78 -14.93
CA SER A 84 18.16 10.53 -15.36
C SER A 84 18.30 11.84 -14.60
N SER A 85 19.46 12.04 -13.99
CA SER A 85 19.85 13.32 -13.39
C SER A 85 20.39 14.31 -14.43
N ARG A 86 20.90 13.84 -15.57
CA ARG A 86 21.51 14.70 -16.62
C ARG A 86 20.51 15.21 -17.64
N GLN A 87 19.47 14.44 -17.89
CA GLN A 87 18.44 14.72 -18.90
C GLN A 87 17.07 14.92 -18.26
N ALA A 88 17.03 15.32 -16.99
CA ALA A 88 15.79 15.46 -16.20
C ALA A 88 14.73 16.33 -16.91
N GLN A 89 15.14 17.34 -17.67
CA GLN A 89 14.25 18.25 -18.41
C GLN A 89 14.12 17.93 -19.90
N VAL A 90 14.79 16.88 -20.39
CA VAL A 90 14.72 16.48 -21.81
C VAL A 90 13.60 15.46 -21.97
N PRO A 91 12.56 15.76 -22.75
CA PRO A 91 11.45 14.82 -22.94
C PRO A 91 11.89 13.49 -23.52
N TRP A 92 11.22 12.42 -23.11
CA TRP A 92 11.30 11.14 -23.80
C TRP A 92 10.55 11.22 -25.14
N THR A 93 11.17 10.66 -26.18
CA THR A 93 10.55 10.44 -27.49
C THR A 93 10.17 8.98 -27.65
N ALA A 94 9.41 8.64 -28.68
CA ALA A 94 8.95 7.28 -28.93
C ALA A 94 10.08 6.24 -28.95
N SER A 95 11.26 6.58 -29.50
CA SER A 95 12.39 5.66 -29.56
C SER A 95 12.94 5.25 -28.18
N GLY A 96 12.75 6.10 -27.17
CA GLY A 96 13.14 5.79 -25.80
C GLY A 96 12.26 4.77 -25.10
N LEU A 97 11.04 4.56 -25.60
CA LEU A 97 10.10 3.56 -25.10
C LEU A 97 10.30 2.18 -25.73
N LYS A 98 11.10 2.09 -26.81
CA LYS A 98 11.23 0.89 -27.64
C LYS A 98 11.43 -0.40 -26.81
N GLY A 99 12.50 -0.45 -26.01
CA GLY A 99 12.85 -1.67 -25.28
C GLY A 99 11.79 -2.07 -24.25
N THR A 100 11.17 -1.10 -23.59
CA THR A 100 10.11 -1.37 -22.61
C THR A 100 8.83 -1.86 -23.29
N ILE A 101 8.44 -1.25 -24.41
CA ILE A 101 7.27 -1.71 -25.18
C ILE A 101 7.51 -3.11 -25.74
N GLU A 102 8.70 -3.39 -26.28
CA GLU A 102 9.05 -4.73 -26.80
C GLU A 102 8.97 -5.79 -25.69
N GLY A 103 9.56 -5.53 -24.51
CA GLY A 103 9.53 -6.46 -23.38
C GLY A 103 8.13 -6.68 -22.82
N PHE A 104 7.36 -5.61 -22.60
CA PHE A 104 5.99 -5.73 -22.10
C PHE A 104 5.04 -6.34 -23.12
N ALA A 105 5.22 -6.10 -24.42
CA ALA A 105 4.43 -6.75 -25.47
C ALA A 105 4.70 -8.27 -25.51
N ALA A 106 5.96 -8.70 -25.29
CA ALA A 106 6.30 -10.12 -25.18
C ALA A 106 5.61 -10.77 -23.98
N ARG A 107 5.60 -10.09 -22.82
CA ARG A 107 4.90 -10.57 -21.62
C ARG A 107 3.39 -10.62 -21.83
N PHE A 108 2.82 -9.59 -22.46
CA PHE A 108 1.39 -9.49 -22.75
C PHE A 108 0.91 -10.69 -23.57
N GLU A 109 1.62 -11.05 -24.65
CA GLU A 109 1.24 -12.21 -25.48
C GLU A 109 1.22 -13.52 -24.69
N LYS A 110 2.20 -13.74 -23.81
CA LYS A 110 2.26 -14.95 -22.97
C LYS A 110 1.16 -14.99 -21.91
N LEU A 111 0.88 -13.86 -21.26
CA LEU A 111 -0.21 -13.77 -20.29
C LEU A 111 -1.58 -13.87 -20.96
N GLU A 112 -1.73 -13.35 -22.17
CA GLU A 112 -2.98 -13.43 -22.95
C GLU A 112 -3.31 -14.90 -23.28
N ALA A 113 -2.31 -15.68 -23.68
CA ALA A 113 -2.48 -17.10 -23.95
C ALA A 113 -2.99 -17.90 -22.73
N SER A 114 -2.65 -17.47 -21.52
CA SER A 114 -3.03 -18.14 -20.27
C SER A 114 -4.34 -17.61 -19.66
N LEU A 115 -4.58 -16.31 -19.71
CA LEU A 115 -5.72 -15.65 -19.03
C LEU A 115 -6.91 -15.35 -19.95
N GLY A 116 -6.64 -15.22 -21.25
CA GLY A 116 -7.56 -14.57 -22.18
C GLY A 116 -7.50 -13.04 -22.12
N LEU A 117 -7.84 -12.40 -23.23
CA LEU A 117 -7.68 -10.96 -23.45
C LEU A 117 -8.45 -10.08 -22.46
N ASP A 118 -9.73 -10.36 -22.24
CA ASP A 118 -10.60 -9.53 -21.39
C ASP A 118 -10.13 -9.54 -19.93
N ALA A 119 -9.77 -10.73 -19.42
CA ALA A 119 -9.25 -10.88 -18.06
C ALA A 119 -7.90 -10.17 -17.91
N LEU A 120 -7.02 -10.29 -18.91
CA LEU A 120 -5.71 -9.66 -18.90
C LEU A 120 -5.82 -8.12 -18.83
N VAL A 121 -6.56 -7.51 -19.75
CA VAL A 121 -6.68 -6.04 -19.83
C VAL A 121 -7.36 -5.45 -18.59
N SER A 122 -8.27 -6.20 -17.96
CA SER A 122 -8.94 -5.75 -16.74
C SER A 122 -8.08 -5.80 -15.47
N LYS A 123 -7.03 -6.65 -15.45
CA LYS A 123 -6.23 -6.93 -14.26
C LYS A 123 -4.83 -6.36 -14.33
N VAL A 124 -4.19 -6.45 -15.50
CA VAL A 124 -2.77 -6.16 -15.67
C VAL A 124 -2.57 -4.78 -16.27
N GLN A 125 -1.66 -4.01 -15.68
CA GLN A 125 -1.20 -2.72 -16.19
C GLN A 125 0.31 -2.76 -16.40
N PHE A 126 0.77 -2.20 -17.51
CA PHE A 126 2.17 -2.04 -17.86
C PHE A 126 2.53 -0.57 -17.80
N ILE A 127 3.48 -0.20 -16.95
CA ILE A 127 3.73 1.20 -16.61
C ILE A 127 5.17 1.56 -16.95
N PHE A 128 5.36 2.55 -17.81
CA PHE A 128 6.64 3.21 -17.99
C PHE A 128 6.67 4.44 -17.08
N LEU A 129 7.48 4.39 -16.03
CA LEU A 129 7.58 5.44 -15.03
C LEU A 129 8.94 6.14 -15.09
N THR A 130 8.94 7.46 -15.06
CA THR A 130 10.17 8.23 -15.18
C THR A 130 10.13 9.61 -14.53
N ASN A 131 11.30 10.08 -14.08
CA ASN A 131 11.46 11.46 -13.58
C ASN A 131 11.52 12.52 -14.69
N ARG A 132 11.62 12.11 -15.95
CA ARG A 132 11.71 13.00 -17.11
C ARG A 132 10.32 13.32 -17.66
N PRO A 133 10.10 14.48 -18.32
CA PRO A 133 8.88 14.71 -19.07
C PRO A 133 8.76 13.75 -20.26
N MET A 134 7.55 13.62 -20.79
CA MET A 134 7.27 12.91 -22.04
C MET A 134 6.94 13.92 -23.14
N ASP A 135 7.34 13.64 -24.38
CA ASP A 135 6.91 14.43 -25.53
C ASP A 135 5.39 14.33 -25.68
N GLY A 136 4.71 15.49 -25.77
CA GLY A 136 3.25 15.55 -25.88
C GLY A 136 2.71 14.79 -27.08
N THR A 137 3.43 14.79 -28.21
CA THR A 137 3.02 14.07 -29.43
C THR A 137 3.02 12.55 -29.23
N VAL A 138 3.91 12.05 -28.37
CA VAL A 138 3.98 10.62 -28.00
C VAL A 138 2.81 10.26 -27.09
N LEU A 139 2.48 11.10 -26.11
CA LEU A 139 1.31 10.89 -25.25
C LEU A 139 0.00 10.88 -26.06
N GLU A 140 -0.13 11.80 -27.01
CA GLU A 140 -1.28 11.85 -27.91
C GLU A 140 -1.38 10.61 -28.79
N ALA A 141 -0.25 10.14 -29.35
CA ALA A 141 -0.22 8.90 -30.14
C ALA A 141 -0.59 7.67 -29.30
N LEU A 142 -0.07 7.54 -28.07
CA LEU A 142 -0.44 6.44 -27.16
C LEU A 142 -1.95 6.43 -26.86
N ALA A 143 -2.52 7.61 -26.58
CA ALA A 143 -3.95 7.75 -26.34
C ALA A 143 -4.79 7.39 -27.58
N ASP A 144 -4.37 7.82 -28.77
CA ASP A 144 -5.04 7.50 -30.03
C ASP A 144 -5.02 5.98 -30.32
N ILE A 145 -3.89 5.31 -30.06
CA ILE A 145 -3.77 3.85 -30.25
C ILE A 145 -4.67 3.12 -29.26
N ALA A 146 -4.63 3.47 -27.97
CA ALA A 146 -5.45 2.84 -26.94
C ALA A 146 -6.95 2.99 -27.23
N ALA A 147 -7.37 4.16 -27.74
CA ALA A 147 -8.75 4.42 -28.14
C ALA A 147 -9.17 3.75 -29.47
N GLY A 148 -8.23 3.18 -30.23
CA GLY A 148 -8.50 2.58 -31.54
C GLY A 148 -8.83 3.62 -32.62
N ALA A 149 -8.22 4.81 -32.56
CA ALA A 149 -8.48 5.88 -33.52
C ALA A 149 -8.10 5.47 -34.96
N THR A 150 -9.02 5.63 -35.90
CA THR A 150 -8.79 5.32 -37.33
C THR A 150 -7.93 6.36 -38.04
N ALA A 151 -7.88 7.58 -37.50
CA ALA A 151 -7.08 8.69 -38.00
C ALA A 151 -6.26 9.28 -36.84
N PRO A 152 -5.09 8.68 -36.51
CA PRO A 152 -4.25 9.16 -35.42
C PRO A 152 -3.70 10.54 -35.73
N ARG A 153 -3.56 11.38 -34.70
CA ARG A 153 -3.02 12.75 -34.82
C ARG A 153 -1.58 12.75 -35.35
N HIS A 154 -0.78 11.77 -34.92
CA HIS A 154 0.65 11.65 -35.25
C HIS A 154 0.95 10.29 -35.90
N ARG A 155 0.66 10.17 -37.20
CA ARG A 155 0.73 8.89 -37.93
C ARG A 155 2.10 8.19 -37.86
N GLU A 156 3.19 8.92 -38.02
CA GLU A 156 4.55 8.31 -38.00
C GLU A 156 4.90 7.74 -36.63
N ILE A 157 4.49 8.42 -35.56
CA ILE A 157 4.71 7.98 -34.17
C ILE A 157 3.80 6.77 -33.86
N ASP A 158 2.54 6.82 -34.29
CA ASP A 158 1.60 5.71 -34.17
C ASP A 158 2.15 4.42 -34.83
N GLU A 159 2.59 4.51 -36.08
CA GLU A 159 3.19 3.40 -36.82
C GLU A 159 4.50 2.89 -36.18
N LEU A 160 5.27 3.79 -35.56
CA LEU A 160 6.49 3.41 -34.83
C LEU A 160 6.18 2.64 -33.53
N LEU A 161 5.25 3.13 -32.72
CA LEU A 161 4.85 2.49 -31.47
C LEU A 161 4.20 1.13 -31.72
N LYS A 162 3.33 1.01 -32.73
CA LYS A 162 2.74 -0.28 -33.15
C LYS A 162 3.80 -1.29 -33.59
N ARG A 163 4.88 -0.83 -34.24
CA ARG A 163 6.02 -1.69 -34.59
C ARG A 163 6.77 -2.21 -33.38
N TYR A 164 6.95 -1.39 -32.34
CA TYR A 164 7.57 -1.84 -31.09
C TYR A 164 6.69 -2.86 -30.36
N ALA A 165 5.38 -2.70 -30.44
CA ALA A 165 4.41 -3.63 -29.86
C ALA A 165 4.10 -4.85 -30.77
N ALA A 166 4.89 -5.13 -31.81
CA ALA A 166 4.59 -6.19 -32.78
C ALA A 166 4.43 -7.58 -32.15
N LEU A 167 5.08 -7.84 -31.01
CA LEU A 167 4.94 -9.09 -30.25
C LEU A 167 3.55 -9.28 -29.63
N ALA A 168 2.77 -8.21 -29.43
CA ALA A 168 1.38 -8.29 -28.98
C ALA A 168 0.41 -8.76 -30.10
N GLY A 169 0.92 -9.05 -31.30
CA GLY A 169 0.17 -9.71 -32.37
C GLY A 169 -1.01 -8.87 -32.88
N SER A 170 -2.20 -9.48 -32.94
CA SER A 170 -3.44 -8.79 -33.37
C SER A 170 -4.00 -7.84 -32.32
N ASN A 171 -3.52 -7.92 -31.07
CA ASN A 171 -4.11 -7.25 -29.92
C ASN A 171 -3.34 -6.00 -29.48
N VAL A 172 -2.58 -5.38 -30.39
CA VAL A 172 -1.77 -4.18 -30.11
C VAL A 172 -2.60 -3.06 -29.47
N GLN A 173 -3.82 -2.83 -29.92
CA GLN A 173 -4.71 -1.85 -29.30
C GLN A 173 -4.99 -2.19 -27.83
N SER A 174 -5.30 -3.45 -27.54
CA SER A 174 -5.60 -3.92 -26.18
C SER A 174 -4.37 -3.85 -25.28
N PHE A 175 -3.19 -4.16 -25.81
CA PHE A 175 -1.92 -3.92 -25.12
C PHE A 175 -1.75 -2.44 -24.74
N PHE A 176 -1.97 -1.52 -25.69
CA PHE A 176 -1.86 -0.08 -25.40
C PHE A 176 -2.96 0.45 -24.49
N SER A 177 -4.12 -0.23 -24.39
CA SER A 177 -5.13 0.10 -23.37
C SER A 177 -4.71 -0.31 -21.95
N ALA A 178 -3.81 -1.28 -21.82
CA ALA A 178 -3.21 -1.71 -20.56
C ALA A 178 -1.85 -1.04 -20.28
N PHE A 179 -1.27 -0.32 -21.25
CA PHE A 179 0.02 0.36 -21.13
C PHE A 179 -0.17 1.85 -20.79
N SER A 180 0.53 2.34 -19.78
CA SER A 180 0.52 3.75 -19.38
C SER A 180 1.93 4.32 -19.23
N VAL A 181 2.02 5.65 -19.34
CA VAL A 181 3.24 6.41 -19.08
C VAL A 181 2.97 7.33 -17.90
N GLU A 182 3.82 7.22 -16.88
CA GLU A 182 3.82 8.08 -15.71
C GLU A 182 5.11 8.90 -15.70
N ALA A 183 5.00 10.15 -16.13
CA ALA A 183 6.14 11.06 -16.30
C ALA A 183 6.17 12.13 -15.20
N GLY A 184 7.37 12.65 -14.93
CA GLY A 184 7.56 13.74 -13.96
C GLY A 184 7.59 13.28 -12.50
N GLU A 185 7.94 12.02 -12.24
CA GLU A 185 8.21 11.56 -10.87
C GLU A 185 9.30 12.41 -10.21
N PRO A 186 9.17 12.71 -8.90
CA PRO A 186 10.21 13.35 -8.10
C PRO A 186 11.57 12.70 -8.28
N ASP A 187 12.66 13.47 -8.26
CA ASP A 187 14.01 12.93 -8.45
C ASP A 187 14.50 12.07 -7.25
N LEU A 188 15.67 11.46 -7.37
CA LEU A 188 16.24 10.61 -6.31
C LEU A 188 16.31 11.31 -4.94
N TRP A 189 16.65 12.60 -4.88
CA TRP A 189 16.77 13.30 -3.59
C TRP A 189 15.40 13.50 -2.97
N GLU A 190 14.42 13.90 -3.77
CA GLU A 190 13.06 14.09 -3.31
C GLU A 190 12.39 12.77 -2.91
N GLN A 191 12.59 11.68 -3.65
CA GLN A 191 12.10 10.34 -3.28
C GLN A 191 12.59 9.89 -1.90
N ARG A 192 13.83 10.23 -1.51
CA ARG A 192 14.37 9.93 -0.16
C ARG A 192 13.63 10.67 0.96
N ASN A 193 13.32 11.94 0.71
CA ASN A 193 12.58 12.74 1.68
C ASN A 193 11.14 12.27 1.78
N LEU A 194 10.52 11.96 0.64
CA LEU A 194 9.16 11.42 0.59
C LEU A 194 9.07 10.08 1.33
N LEU A 195 10.03 9.16 1.17
CA LEU A 195 10.03 7.91 1.95
C LEU A 195 10.02 8.18 3.46
N SER A 196 10.86 9.11 3.93
CA SER A 196 10.93 9.44 5.36
C SER A 196 9.63 10.11 5.85
N GLN A 197 9.05 10.98 5.02
CA GLN A 197 7.79 11.66 5.32
C GLN A 197 6.61 10.68 5.35
N ASP A 198 6.48 9.85 4.32
CA ASP A 198 5.41 8.86 4.17
C ASP A 198 5.48 7.83 5.31
N LEU A 199 6.69 7.39 5.66
CA LEU A 199 6.90 6.46 6.77
C LEU A 199 6.51 7.07 8.12
N SER A 200 6.80 8.35 8.35
CA SER A 200 6.42 9.05 9.59
C SER A 200 4.90 9.06 9.81
N ALA A 201 4.13 8.93 8.72
CA ALA A 201 2.69 8.84 8.79
C ALA A 201 2.19 7.52 9.36
N TYR A 202 3.03 6.49 9.59
CA TYR A 202 2.69 5.19 10.18
C TYR A 202 3.21 5.03 11.62
N LEU A 203 4.37 5.61 11.92
CA LEU A 203 5.09 5.37 13.16
C LEU A 203 4.61 6.23 14.34
N SER A 204 4.86 5.76 15.56
CA SER A 204 4.61 6.53 16.78
C SER A 204 5.54 7.74 16.97
N GLU A 205 6.70 7.71 16.31
CA GLU A 205 7.65 8.83 16.18
C GLU A 205 8.45 8.68 14.87
N PRO A 206 9.10 9.75 14.36
CA PRO A 206 9.98 9.63 13.21
C PRO A 206 11.14 8.67 13.48
N ASP A 207 11.29 7.64 12.64
CA ASP A 207 12.38 6.67 12.70
C ASP A 207 13.15 6.65 11.37
N THR A 208 14.32 7.29 11.37
CA THR A 208 15.20 7.32 10.20
C THR A 208 15.82 5.96 9.90
N GLU A 209 16.00 5.10 10.91
CA GLU A 209 16.54 3.76 10.73
C GLU A 209 15.54 2.86 10.01
N ALA A 210 14.25 2.99 10.33
CA ALA A 210 13.21 2.21 9.65
C ALA A 210 13.17 2.48 8.13
N ALA A 211 13.34 3.74 7.70
CA ALA A 211 13.44 4.09 6.28
C ALA A 211 14.70 3.48 5.63
N LEU A 212 15.83 3.53 6.33
CA LEU A 212 17.09 2.93 5.87
C LEU A 212 16.96 1.40 5.72
N GLN A 213 16.39 0.72 6.73
CA GLN A 213 16.20 -0.73 6.72
C GLN A 213 15.23 -1.19 5.63
N LEU A 214 14.16 -0.42 5.37
CA LEU A 214 13.21 -0.73 4.30
C LEU A 214 13.87 -0.59 2.91
N LYS A 215 14.68 0.46 2.72
CA LYS A 215 15.43 0.63 1.48
C LYS A 215 16.54 -0.43 1.33
N GLU A 216 17.18 -0.84 2.41
CA GLU A 216 18.16 -1.93 2.40
C GLU A 216 17.53 -3.27 2.06
N LEU A 217 16.34 -3.58 2.61
CA LEU A 217 15.55 -4.74 2.25
C LEU A 217 15.31 -4.80 0.74
N VAL A 218 14.81 -3.70 0.15
CA VAL A 218 14.59 -3.60 -1.31
C VAL A 218 15.89 -3.78 -2.08
N THR A 219 16.97 -3.13 -1.63
CA THR A 219 18.28 -3.22 -2.28
C THR A 219 18.77 -4.67 -2.32
N ARG A 220 18.60 -5.43 -1.23
CA ARG A 220 18.97 -6.86 -1.17
C ARG A 220 18.09 -7.75 -2.05
N ARG A 221 16.80 -7.43 -2.19
CA ARG A 221 15.91 -8.14 -3.13
C ARG A 221 16.32 -7.94 -4.59
N ALA A 222 16.97 -6.81 -4.91
CA ALA A 222 17.52 -6.53 -6.24
C ALA A 222 18.87 -7.22 -6.53
N THR A 223 19.48 -7.92 -5.57
CA THR A 223 20.74 -8.65 -5.77
C THR A 223 20.52 -10.16 -5.91
N ASP A 224 21.61 -10.92 -6.05
CA ASP A 224 21.60 -12.38 -6.03
C ASP A 224 20.92 -12.97 -4.77
N GLU A 225 20.86 -12.21 -3.68
CA GLU A 225 20.13 -12.62 -2.46
C GLU A 225 18.62 -12.78 -2.72
N GLY A 226 18.06 -12.00 -3.65
CA GLY A 226 16.63 -12.03 -4.01
C GLY A 226 16.26 -13.06 -5.08
N VAL A 227 17.22 -13.78 -5.68
CA VAL A 227 16.93 -14.72 -6.80
C VAL A 227 15.91 -15.80 -6.43
N LYS A 228 15.85 -16.22 -5.16
CA LYS A 228 14.91 -17.24 -4.68
C LYS A 228 13.55 -16.69 -4.26
N ASP A 229 13.46 -15.37 -4.05
CA ASP A 229 12.25 -14.67 -3.65
C ASP A 229 12.49 -13.18 -3.83
N ARG A 230 11.86 -12.60 -4.85
CA ARG A 230 11.95 -11.17 -5.17
C ARG A 230 10.85 -10.36 -4.49
N SER A 231 9.88 -11.02 -3.87
CA SER A 231 8.71 -10.39 -3.28
C SER A 231 9.03 -9.85 -1.89
N VAL A 232 8.70 -8.57 -1.68
CA VAL A 232 8.56 -7.96 -0.37
C VAL A 232 7.09 -8.08 0.03
N ARG A 233 6.86 -8.69 1.21
CA ARG A 233 5.52 -8.88 1.78
C ARG A 233 5.37 -8.12 3.09
N LEU A 234 4.16 -8.08 3.65
CA LEU A 234 3.86 -7.35 4.90
C LEU A 234 4.86 -7.67 6.02
N TYR A 235 5.15 -8.95 6.25
CA TYR A 235 6.07 -9.35 7.32
C TYR A 235 7.50 -8.81 7.13
N ASP A 236 7.97 -8.64 5.90
CA ASP A 236 9.30 -8.07 5.62
C ASP A 236 9.34 -6.59 5.99
N VAL A 237 8.28 -5.86 5.65
CA VAL A 237 8.13 -4.42 5.96
C VAL A 237 8.01 -4.21 7.47
N LEU A 238 7.22 -5.03 8.17
CA LEU A 238 7.12 -4.97 9.63
C LEU A 238 8.48 -5.24 10.29
N ARG A 239 9.25 -6.21 9.77
CA ARG A 239 10.58 -6.53 10.27
C ARG A 239 11.56 -5.37 10.10
N SER A 240 11.48 -4.59 9.01
CA SER A 240 12.32 -3.39 8.85
C SER A 240 12.03 -2.32 9.91
N MET A 241 10.83 -2.35 10.49
CA MET A 241 10.39 -1.50 11.60
C MET A 241 10.56 -2.16 12.98
N ARG A 242 11.17 -3.35 13.02
CA ARG A 242 11.42 -4.14 14.24
C ARG A 242 10.14 -4.53 15.01
N VAL A 243 9.04 -4.72 14.29
CA VAL A 243 7.77 -5.20 14.83
C VAL A 243 7.30 -6.44 14.07
N THR A 244 6.34 -7.13 14.65
CA THR A 244 5.63 -8.27 14.04
C THR A 244 4.12 -7.99 14.03
N GLU A 245 3.36 -8.81 13.32
CA GLU A 245 1.89 -8.68 13.31
C GLU A 245 1.28 -8.80 14.72
N ILE A 246 1.89 -9.60 15.60
CA ILE A 246 1.44 -9.78 17.00
C ILE A 246 1.52 -8.47 17.79
N ASP A 247 2.48 -7.60 17.45
CA ASP A 247 2.64 -6.30 18.10
C ASP A 247 1.57 -5.28 17.65
N LEU A 248 0.92 -5.55 16.51
CA LEU A 248 -0.04 -4.65 15.88
C LEU A 248 -1.50 -5.06 16.06
N LEU A 249 -1.78 -6.36 16.00
CA LEU A 249 -3.14 -6.87 15.95
C LEU A 249 -3.85 -6.75 17.31
N PRO A 250 -5.16 -6.40 17.32
CA PRO A 250 -5.93 -6.38 18.55
C PRO A 250 -5.91 -7.73 19.25
N ALA A 251 -5.64 -7.73 20.56
CA ALA A 251 -5.71 -8.93 21.37
C ALA A 251 -7.17 -9.39 21.44
N PRO A 252 -7.45 -10.70 21.23
CA PRO A 252 -8.81 -11.21 21.33
C PRO A 252 -9.44 -10.86 22.69
N SER A 253 -10.66 -10.33 22.64
CA SER A 253 -11.46 -10.06 23.84
C SER A 253 -11.75 -11.37 24.57
N LEU A 254 -11.53 -11.38 25.88
CA LEU A 254 -11.87 -12.50 26.76
C LEU A 254 -13.14 -12.21 27.56
N ILE A 255 -13.87 -11.14 27.20
CA ILE A 255 -15.15 -10.79 27.79
C ILE A 255 -16.17 -11.87 27.41
N SER A 256 -16.58 -12.66 28.40
CA SER A 256 -17.66 -13.62 28.24
C SER A 256 -19.01 -12.93 28.35
N GLU A 257 -19.78 -12.93 27.27
CA GLU A 257 -21.12 -12.37 27.27
C GLU A 257 -22.14 -13.40 27.81
N PRO A 258 -22.97 -13.02 28.80
CA PRO A 258 -23.99 -13.92 29.30
C PRO A 258 -25.09 -14.10 28.23
N ARG A 259 -25.60 -15.33 28.10
CA ARG A 259 -26.69 -15.66 27.16
C ARG A 259 -27.95 -14.84 27.38
N GLN A 260 -28.17 -14.39 28.62
CA GLN A 260 -29.27 -13.51 28.99
C GLN A 260 -28.70 -12.35 29.80
N VAL A 261 -28.88 -11.14 29.29
CA VAL A 261 -28.53 -9.89 29.98
C VAL A 261 -29.81 -9.34 30.61
N LEU A 262 -29.80 -9.15 31.93
CA LEU A 262 -30.88 -8.44 32.60
C LEU A 262 -30.74 -6.94 32.30
N PRO A 263 -31.74 -6.30 31.67
CA PRO A 263 -31.67 -4.88 31.35
C PRO A 263 -31.62 -4.07 32.66
N ARG A 264 -30.78 -3.03 32.66
CA ARG A 264 -30.65 -2.11 33.80
C ARG A 264 -30.98 -0.70 33.37
N ALA A 265 -31.77 0.02 34.15
CA ALA A 265 -32.15 1.41 33.86
C ALA A 265 -30.93 2.32 33.60
N GLN A 266 -29.85 2.10 34.36
CA GLN A 266 -28.61 2.88 34.25
C GLN A 266 -27.94 2.75 32.87
N GLN A 267 -28.20 1.67 32.10
CA GLN A 267 -27.62 1.50 30.77
C GLN A 267 -28.08 2.60 29.81
N ALA A 268 -29.36 2.95 29.84
CA ALA A 268 -29.93 4.00 29.00
C ALA A 268 -29.41 5.38 29.42
N ASP A 269 -29.35 5.66 30.72
CA ASP A 269 -28.86 6.94 31.25
C ASP A 269 -27.38 7.18 30.90
N ILE A 270 -26.55 6.13 31.03
CA ILE A 270 -25.13 6.19 30.66
C ILE A 270 -24.97 6.41 29.16
N LEU A 271 -25.76 5.71 28.32
CA LEU A 271 -25.73 5.91 26.87
C LEU A 271 -26.13 7.34 26.50
N ALA A 272 -27.22 7.87 27.06
CA ALA A 272 -27.65 9.25 26.82
C ALA A 272 -26.58 10.26 27.22
N THR A 273 -25.91 10.03 28.36
CA THR A 273 -24.77 10.85 28.80
C THR A 273 -23.63 10.80 27.79
N LEU A 274 -23.24 9.62 27.31
CA LEU A 274 -22.17 9.45 26.33
C LEU A 274 -22.47 10.17 25.00
N LEU A 275 -23.72 10.08 24.52
CA LEU A 275 -24.12 10.71 23.25
C LEU A 275 -24.14 12.24 23.29
N THR A 276 -24.33 12.83 24.47
CA THR A 276 -24.35 14.29 24.65
C THR A 276 -23.01 14.86 25.13
N ALA A 277 -22.06 13.99 25.49
CA ALA A 277 -20.79 14.39 26.09
C ALA A 277 -19.88 15.13 25.08
N GLN A 278 -19.40 16.31 25.47
CA GLN A 278 -18.42 17.10 24.71
C GLN A 278 -16.97 16.79 25.12
N ARG A 279 -16.77 15.93 26.12
CA ARG A 279 -15.48 15.56 26.71
C ARG A 279 -15.46 14.06 27.03
N PRO A 280 -14.27 13.43 27.12
CA PRO A 280 -14.16 12.03 27.51
C PRO A 280 -14.88 11.74 28.84
N VAL A 281 -15.66 10.66 28.87
CA VAL A 281 -16.41 10.22 30.05
C VAL A 281 -15.67 9.05 30.71
N VAL A 282 -15.45 9.15 32.02
CA VAL A 282 -14.83 8.08 32.82
C VAL A 282 -15.91 7.44 33.68
N ILE A 283 -16.14 6.13 33.49
CA ILE A 283 -17.07 5.34 34.29
C ILE A 283 -16.28 4.58 35.34
N HIS A 284 -16.58 4.82 36.62
CA HIS A 284 -15.97 4.10 37.74
C HIS A 284 -16.99 3.14 38.36
N ALA A 285 -16.55 1.94 38.74
CA ALA A 285 -17.40 0.97 39.41
C ALA A 285 -16.56 -0.12 40.09
N ASP A 286 -17.07 -0.65 41.20
CA ASP A 286 -16.42 -1.73 41.96
C ASP A 286 -16.30 -3.04 41.16
N GLY A 287 -15.48 -3.97 41.66
CA GLY A 287 -15.35 -5.32 41.09
C GLY A 287 -16.69 -6.06 41.08
N GLY A 288 -16.96 -6.83 40.01
CA GLY A 288 -18.15 -7.70 39.95
C GLY A 288 -19.49 -7.03 39.61
N VAL A 289 -19.55 -5.70 39.50
CA VAL A 289 -20.82 -4.97 39.25
C VAL A 289 -21.36 -5.06 37.82
N GLY A 290 -20.61 -5.67 36.89
CA GLY A 290 -21.00 -5.86 35.49
C GLY A 290 -20.40 -4.85 34.50
N LYS A 291 -19.20 -4.32 34.75
CA LYS A 291 -18.51 -3.36 33.86
C LYS A 291 -18.35 -3.90 32.43
N SER A 292 -17.87 -5.14 32.28
CA SER A 292 -17.65 -5.74 30.97
C SER A 292 -18.96 -5.92 30.18
N THR A 293 -20.05 -6.31 30.88
CA THR A 293 -21.40 -6.39 30.30
C THR A 293 -21.91 -5.02 29.86
N LEU A 294 -21.67 -3.98 30.66
CA LEU A 294 -22.01 -2.60 30.30
C LEU A 294 -21.22 -2.14 29.05
N SER A 295 -19.91 -2.34 29.00
CA SER A 295 -19.09 -1.95 27.86
C SER A 295 -19.51 -2.65 26.57
N ALA A 296 -19.82 -3.96 26.64
CA ALA A 296 -20.31 -4.74 25.50
C ALA A 296 -21.71 -4.31 25.03
N TYR A 297 -22.58 -3.88 25.96
CA TYR A 297 -23.86 -3.26 25.64
C TYR A 297 -23.66 -1.92 24.93
N LEU A 298 -22.85 -1.03 25.51
CA LEU A 298 -22.61 0.31 24.97
C LEU A 298 -22.03 0.26 23.56
N ALA A 299 -21.07 -0.64 23.30
CA ALA A 299 -20.49 -0.82 21.97
C ALA A 299 -21.54 -1.18 20.90
N ARG A 300 -22.58 -1.94 21.27
CA ARG A 300 -23.68 -2.34 20.37
C ARG A 300 -24.81 -1.33 20.29
N ALA A 301 -25.02 -0.56 21.36
CA ALA A 301 -26.10 0.42 21.45
C ALA A 301 -25.75 1.76 20.79
N MET A 302 -24.53 1.91 20.25
CA MET A 302 -24.15 3.11 19.52
C MET A 302 -25.05 3.29 18.27
N PRO A 303 -25.51 4.53 17.98
CA PRO A 303 -26.33 4.81 16.81
C PRO A 303 -25.63 4.45 15.50
N ALA A 304 -26.42 4.20 14.45
CA ALA A 304 -25.91 4.06 13.09
C ALA A 304 -25.03 5.27 12.71
N GLY A 305 -23.95 5.02 11.97
CA GLY A 305 -22.92 6.02 11.66
C GLY A 305 -21.85 6.21 12.75
N SER A 306 -22.01 5.57 13.91
CA SER A 306 -20.97 5.52 14.95
C SER A 306 -20.08 4.28 14.81
N VAL A 307 -18.83 4.41 15.26
CA VAL A 307 -17.90 3.27 15.38
C VAL A 307 -17.50 3.11 16.84
N ALA A 308 -17.64 1.89 17.36
CA ALA A 308 -17.24 1.53 18.71
C ALA A 308 -16.12 0.49 18.66
N VAL A 309 -15.05 0.74 19.42
CA VAL A 309 -13.95 -0.21 19.64
C VAL A 309 -13.99 -0.64 21.10
N LEU A 310 -14.13 -1.95 21.34
CA LEU A 310 -14.18 -2.53 22.68
C LEU A 310 -12.83 -3.16 23.03
N TYR A 311 -12.01 -2.41 23.76
CA TYR A 311 -10.70 -2.88 24.20
C TYR A 311 -10.76 -3.56 25.58
N ASP A 312 -10.53 -4.87 25.63
CA ASP A 312 -10.44 -5.64 26.88
C ASP A 312 -9.04 -5.57 27.50
N CYS A 313 -8.84 -4.56 28.34
CA CYS A 313 -7.58 -4.34 29.05
C CYS A 313 -7.35 -5.28 30.23
N PHE A 314 -8.37 -6.03 30.69
CA PHE A 314 -8.26 -6.93 31.84
C PHE A 314 -7.93 -8.36 31.41
N GLY A 315 -8.48 -8.81 30.29
CA GLY A 315 -8.18 -10.11 29.68
C GLY A 315 -8.30 -11.26 30.66
N ASP A 316 -9.39 -11.33 31.42
CA ASP A 316 -9.61 -12.36 32.45
C ASP A 316 -8.45 -12.50 33.46
N GLY A 317 -7.87 -11.38 33.89
CA GLY A 317 -6.75 -11.35 34.84
C GLY A 317 -5.37 -11.58 34.20
N THR A 318 -5.31 -11.89 32.91
CA THR A 318 -4.05 -12.14 32.18
C THR A 318 -3.32 -10.87 31.72
N TYR A 319 -3.90 -9.69 31.93
CA TYR A 319 -3.38 -8.42 31.41
C TYR A 319 -1.93 -8.04 31.76
N ARG A 320 -1.35 -8.66 32.80
CA ARG A 320 0.06 -8.49 33.22
C ARG A 320 0.98 -9.64 32.80
N GLN A 321 0.48 -10.62 32.06
CA GLN A 321 1.32 -11.69 31.54
C GLN A 321 2.36 -11.11 30.59
N ALA A 322 3.63 -11.44 30.82
CA ALA A 322 4.75 -10.85 30.09
C ALA A 322 4.68 -11.09 28.56
N LEU A 323 4.04 -12.18 28.15
CA LEU A 323 3.83 -12.53 26.74
C LEU A 323 2.67 -11.76 26.08
N LYS A 324 1.74 -11.20 26.86
CA LYS A 324 0.47 -10.64 26.38
C LYS A 324 0.04 -9.46 27.26
N TYR A 325 0.89 -8.46 27.40
CA TYR A 325 0.51 -7.26 28.12
C TYR A 325 -0.69 -6.58 27.44
N ARG A 326 -1.69 -6.19 28.24
CA ARG A 326 -2.90 -5.50 27.75
C ARG A 326 -3.13 -4.13 28.39
N HIS A 327 -2.33 -3.77 29.39
CA HIS A 327 -2.61 -2.60 30.22
C HIS A 327 -1.71 -1.40 29.94
N ARG A 328 -0.61 -1.57 29.22
CA ARG A 328 0.30 -0.45 28.93
C ARG A 328 -0.29 0.33 27.76
N TYR A 329 -0.07 1.65 27.75
CA TYR A 329 -0.51 2.51 26.67
C TYR A 329 -0.01 2.02 25.30
N ARG A 330 1.24 1.53 25.23
CA ARG A 330 1.85 1.02 24.00
C ARG A 330 1.18 -0.24 23.45
N ASP A 331 0.47 -0.99 24.28
CA ASP A 331 -0.30 -2.15 23.83
C ASP A 331 -1.70 -1.67 23.42
N ALA A 332 -2.39 -0.97 24.32
CA ALA A 332 -3.79 -0.58 24.12
C ALA A 332 -4.00 0.39 22.95
N LEU A 333 -3.17 1.43 22.85
CA LEU A 333 -3.36 2.46 21.82
C LEU A 333 -3.05 1.94 20.43
N VAL A 334 -2.05 1.06 20.30
CA VAL A 334 -1.73 0.39 19.03
C VAL A 334 -2.89 -0.47 18.60
N GLN A 335 -3.39 -1.33 19.48
CA GLN A 335 -4.48 -2.25 19.18
C GLN A 335 -5.78 -1.50 18.83
N ILE A 336 -6.15 -0.46 19.59
CA ILE A 336 -7.33 0.36 19.29
C ILE A 336 -7.18 1.06 17.93
N ALA A 337 -6.02 1.66 17.65
CA ALA A 337 -5.79 2.32 16.37
C ALA A 337 -5.79 1.32 15.19
N ASN A 338 -5.25 0.13 15.39
CA ASN A 338 -5.17 -0.88 14.35
C ASN A 338 -6.49 -1.62 14.12
N GLU A 339 -7.38 -1.67 15.12
CA GLU A 339 -8.76 -2.10 14.92
C GLU A 339 -9.53 -1.10 14.03
N LEU A 340 -9.33 0.21 14.25
CA LEU A 340 -9.88 1.26 13.36
C LEU A 340 -9.26 1.19 11.96
N SER A 341 -7.95 0.93 11.86
CA SER A 341 -7.25 0.74 10.59
C SER A 341 -7.78 -0.46 9.82
N GLY A 342 -8.07 -1.58 10.50
CA GLY A 342 -8.71 -2.76 9.91
C GLY A 342 -10.09 -2.46 9.31
N GLN A 343 -10.81 -1.48 9.86
CA GLN A 343 -12.07 -0.96 9.31
C GLN A 343 -11.87 0.11 8.22
N GLN A 344 -10.62 0.33 7.78
CA GLN A 344 -10.22 1.33 6.80
C GLN A 344 -10.60 2.77 7.19
N LEU A 345 -10.51 3.08 8.49
CA LEU A 345 -10.82 4.42 9.03
C LEU A 345 -9.58 5.25 9.32
N CYS A 346 -8.40 4.64 9.39
CA CYS A 346 -7.14 5.36 9.52
C CYS A 346 -5.99 4.49 9.03
N LEU A 347 -4.78 5.05 8.95
CA LEU A 347 -3.57 4.23 8.78
C LEU A 347 -3.27 3.47 10.08
N PRO A 348 -2.52 2.35 10.03
CA PRO A 348 -2.11 1.67 11.26
C PRO A 348 -1.14 2.54 12.08
N LEU A 349 -1.12 2.29 13.38
CA LEU A 349 -0.12 2.82 14.30
C LEU A 349 0.92 1.74 14.56
N ILE A 350 2.15 2.00 14.15
CA ILE A 350 3.28 1.09 14.36
C ILE A 350 4.11 1.60 15.54
N PRO A 351 4.31 0.80 16.60
CA PRO A 351 5.06 1.23 17.76
C PRO A 351 6.57 1.23 17.48
N SER A 352 7.26 2.27 17.95
CA SER A 352 8.72 2.32 18.00
C SER A 352 9.23 2.19 19.44
N GLY A 353 10.32 1.43 19.64
CA GLY A 353 10.79 1.02 20.97
C GLY A 353 11.22 2.18 21.89
N GLY A 354 11.60 3.33 21.32
CA GLY A 354 12.10 4.51 22.03
C GLY A 354 11.07 5.62 22.28
N THR A 355 9.82 5.45 21.84
CA THR A 355 8.91 6.59 21.72
C THR A 355 8.48 7.16 23.07
N ASP A 356 8.67 8.47 23.21
CA ASP A 356 8.17 9.23 24.35
C ASP A 356 6.63 9.17 24.43
N PRO A 357 6.03 8.99 25.64
CA PRO A 357 4.59 8.89 25.80
C PRO A 357 3.79 10.03 25.16
N LYS A 358 4.31 11.26 25.15
CA LYS A 358 3.62 12.41 24.53
C LYS A 358 3.56 12.28 23.01
N GLN A 359 4.64 11.80 22.39
CA GLN A 359 4.68 11.58 20.94
C GLN A 359 3.75 10.43 20.55
N PHE A 360 3.78 9.33 21.33
CA PHE A 360 2.89 8.20 21.14
C PHE A 360 1.41 8.60 21.19
N MET A 361 1.05 9.40 22.21
CA MET A 361 -0.31 9.92 22.33
C MET A 361 -0.71 10.84 21.18
N ARG A 362 0.22 11.66 20.66
CA ARG A 362 -0.04 12.50 19.48
C ARG A 362 -0.29 11.67 18.23
N ALA A 363 0.50 10.62 18.00
CA ALA A 363 0.32 9.70 16.90
C ALA A 363 -1.06 9.00 17.00
N PHE A 364 -1.41 8.49 18.18
CA PHE A 364 -2.72 7.89 18.43
C PHE A 364 -3.89 8.87 18.18
N VAL A 365 -3.80 10.10 18.71
CA VAL A 365 -4.83 11.13 18.48
C VAL A 365 -4.93 11.50 17.00
N SER A 366 -3.82 11.47 16.25
CA SER A 366 -3.84 11.65 14.80
C SER A 366 -4.68 10.57 14.10
N ARG A 367 -4.59 9.30 14.53
CA ARG A 367 -5.43 8.20 14.02
C ARG A 367 -6.90 8.41 14.31
N LEU A 368 -7.23 8.83 15.53
CA LEU A 368 -8.61 9.15 15.88
C LEU A 368 -9.17 10.28 15.02
N LYS A 369 -8.37 11.32 14.73
CA LYS A 369 -8.78 12.39 13.81
C LYS A 369 -9.04 11.87 12.39
N GLN A 370 -8.14 11.06 11.84
CA GLN A 370 -8.32 10.42 10.53
C GLN A 370 -9.64 9.63 10.47
N ALA A 371 -9.90 8.82 11.52
CA ALA A 371 -11.14 8.04 11.62
C ALA A 371 -12.39 8.92 11.69
N ILE A 372 -12.37 9.98 12.51
CA ILE A 372 -13.48 10.92 12.64
C ILE A 372 -13.76 11.64 11.32
N ASP A 373 -12.71 12.12 10.63
CA ASP A 373 -12.85 12.87 9.39
C ASP A 373 -13.41 11.97 8.28
N LEU A 374 -12.93 10.72 8.17
CA LEU A 374 -13.47 9.74 7.22
C LEU A 374 -14.92 9.33 7.53
N LEU A 375 -15.27 9.13 8.81
CA LEU A 375 -16.66 8.82 9.19
C LEU A 375 -17.63 9.95 8.86
N ARG A 376 -17.23 11.20 9.10
CA ARG A 376 -18.02 12.37 8.72
C ARG A 376 -18.23 12.46 7.22
N ALA A 377 -17.18 12.22 6.44
CA ALA A 377 -17.27 12.21 4.98
C ALA A 377 -18.23 11.12 4.47
N ARG A 378 -18.18 9.90 5.02
CA ARG A 378 -19.09 8.80 4.64
C ARG A 378 -20.55 9.12 4.95
N THR A 379 -20.81 9.64 6.16
CA THR A 379 -22.18 9.98 6.61
C THR A 379 -22.80 11.10 5.77
N GLN A 380 -21.99 12.08 5.32
CA GLN A 380 -22.48 13.14 4.43
C GLN A 380 -22.86 12.61 3.04
N SER A 381 -22.06 11.69 2.48
CA SER A 381 -22.37 11.06 1.19
C SER A 381 -23.63 10.19 1.26
N GLU A 382 -23.85 9.50 2.38
CA GLU A 382 -25.06 8.68 2.60
C GLU A 382 -26.33 9.53 2.80
N ALA A 383 -26.21 10.75 3.30
CA ALA A 383 -27.35 11.67 3.45
C ALA A 383 -27.71 12.44 2.17
N GLN A 384 -26.85 12.39 1.14
CA GLN A 384 -27.04 13.05 -0.16
C GLN A 384 -27.56 12.12 -1.26
N ASN A 385 -27.51 10.81 -1.03
CA ASN A 385 -28.16 9.78 -1.84
C ASN A 385 -29.50 9.37 -1.21
#